data_AF-A0A5R9Q558-F1
#
_entry.id   AF-A0A5R9Q558-F1
#
_cell.length_a   1.000
_cell.length_b   1.000
_cell.length_c   1.000
_cell.angle_alpha   90.00
_cell.angle_beta   90.00
_cell.angle_gamma   90.00
#
_symmetry.space_group_name_H-M   'P 1'
#
loop_
_entity.id
_entity.type
_entity.pdbx_description
1 polymer ?
#
loop_
_entity_poly.entity_id
_entity_poly.type
_entity_poly.pdbx_seq_one_letter_code
_entity_poly.pdbx_strand_id
1 'polypeptide(L)'
;MTYNKFSFISLVITSLFISGYGYANPKLNKTNLFLDNLTPVCWYKDAKYSEGALIVMADKLFVCSNKFDNQTNSQLIWRIADENGQPLPHKPKKSIRIN
;
A
#
# COMPACT_ATOMS: atom_id res chain seq x y z
N MET A 1 -49.02 -39.95 -3.87
CA MET A 1 -47.83 -39.07 -3.82
C MET A 1 -46.70 -39.79 -4.54
N THR A 2 -46.63 -39.61 -5.85
CA THR A 2 -45.80 -40.38 -6.78
C THR A 2 -44.40 -39.77 -6.81
N TYR A 3 -43.46 -40.35 -6.06
CA TYR A 3 -42.06 -39.93 -6.12
C TYR A 3 -41.47 -40.33 -7.48
N ASN A 4 -41.07 -39.31 -8.25
CA ASN A 4 -40.61 -39.46 -9.61
C ASN A 4 -39.17 -39.99 -9.61
N LYS A 5 -38.96 -41.24 -10.07
CA LYS A 5 -37.65 -41.93 -10.11
C LYS A 5 -36.55 -41.13 -10.82
N PHE A 6 -36.94 -40.18 -11.68
CA PHE A 6 -36.05 -39.24 -12.36
C PHE A 6 -35.31 -38.27 -11.41
N SER A 7 -35.86 -37.98 -10.23
CA SER A 7 -35.24 -37.03 -9.28
C SER A 7 -33.99 -37.59 -8.59
N PHE A 8 -33.88 -38.91 -8.44
CA PHE A 8 -32.74 -39.53 -7.73
C PHE A 8 -31.52 -39.67 -8.64
N ILE A 9 -31.74 -39.90 -9.94
CA ILE A 9 -30.67 -40.05 -10.94
C ILE A 9 -29.96 -38.71 -11.17
N SER A 10 -30.69 -37.60 -11.16
CA SER A 10 -30.12 -36.26 -11.35
C SER A 10 -29.13 -35.88 -10.24
N LEU A 11 -29.31 -36.38 -9.02
CA LEU A 11 -28.52 -35.99 -7.85
C LEU A 11 -27.16 -36.73 -7.82
N VAL A 12 -27.11 -37.95 -8.36
CA VAL A 12 -25.90 -38.77 -8.45
C VAL A 12 -24.95 -38.30 -9.56
N ILE A 13 -25.50 -37.72 -10.64
CA ILE A 13 -24.68 -37.23 -11.76
C ILE A 13 -23.96 -35.92 -11.38
N THR A 14 -24.59 -35.04 -10.59
CA THR A 14 -23.99 -33.78 -10.15
C THR A 14 -22.82 -33.93 -9.16
N SER A 15 -22.75 -35.03 -8.40
CA SER A 15 -21.66 -35.25 -7.44
C SER A 15 -20.37 -35.76 -8.09
N LEU A 16 -20.43 -36.29 -9.32
CA LEU A 16 -19.27 -36.77 -10.06
C LEU A 16 -18.47 -35.64 -10.77
N PHE A 17 -19.00 -34.41 -10.82
CA PHE A 17 -18.34 -33.29 -11.51
C PHE A 17 -17.46 -32.39 -10.61
N ILE A 18 -17.37 -32.64 -9.29
CA ILE A 18 -16.72 -31.72 -8.35
C ILE A 18 -15.22 -32.05 -8.10
N SER A 19 -14.69 -33.16 -8.62
CA SER A 19 -13.29 -33.58 -8.39
C SER A 19 -12.24 -32.91 -9.30
N GLY A 20 -12.47 -31.65 -9.68
CA GLY A 20 -11.61 -30.88 -10.60
C GLY A 20 -11.13 -29.54 -10.06
N TYR A 21 -11.01 -29.34 -8.74
CA TYR A 21 -10.33 -28.16 -8.22
C TYR A 21 -8.82 -28.33 -8.42
N GLY A 22 -8.32 -27.81 -9.55
CA GLY A 22 -6.90 -27.72 -9.82
C GLY A 22 -6.20 -26.96 -8.70
N TYR A 23 -5.24 -27.59 -8.06
CA TYR A 23 -4.29 -26.93 -7.17
C TYR A 23 -3.52 -25.90 -7.99
N ALA A 24 -3.89 -24.62 -7.85
CA ALA A 24 -3.06 -23.52 -8.31
C ALA A 24 -1.76 -23.59 -7.50
N ASN A 25 -0.69 -24.09 -8.10
CA ASN A 25 0.66 -23.88 -7.58
C ASN A 25 0.97 -22.39 -7.81
N PRO A 26 1.12 -21.56 -6.76
CA PRO A 26 1.64 -20.22 -6.97
C PRO A 26 3.13 -20.39 -7.28
N LYS A 27 3.46 -20.64 -8.56
CA LYS A 27 4.81 -20.46 -9.06
C LYS A 27 5.08 -18.97 -8.85
N LEU A 28 5.86 -18.66 -7.81
CA LEU A 28 6.26 -17.33 -7.42
C LEU A 28 6.97 -16.66 -8.61
N ASN A 29 6.18 -16.03 -9.46
CA ASN A 29 6.68 -15.31 -10.62
C ASN A 29 7.19 -13.99 -10.06
N LYS A 30 8.49 -13.96 -9.72
CA LYS A 30 9.18 -12.77 -9.25
C LYS A 30 9.24 -11.79 -10.43
N THR A 31 8.16 -11.05 -10.62
CA THR A 31 8.10 -9.94 -11.56
C THR A 31 9.08 -8.89 -11.06
N ASN A 32 10.26 -8.85 -11.68
CA ASN A 32 11.15 -7.70 -11.55
C ASN A 32 10.44 -6.55 -12.27
N LEU A 33 9.56 -5.85 -11.56
CA LEU A 33 8.97 -4.60 -12.00
C LEU A 33 10.13 -3.62 -12.18
N PHE A 34 10.57 -3.47 -13.42
CA PHE A 34 11.52 -2.45 -13.82
C PHE A 34 10.78 -1.11 -13.70
N LEU A 35 10.93 -0.48 -12.53
CA LEU A 35 10.25 0.76 -12.18
C LEU A 35 11.06 1.92 -12.76
N ASP A 36 10.91 2.15 -14.07
CA ASP A 36 11.76 3.03 -14.88
C ASP A 36 11.77 4.52 -14.50
N ASN A 37 11.03 4.92 -13.45
CA ASN A 37 11.04 6.28 -12.94
C ASN A 37 10.70 6.29 -11.43
N LEU A 38 11.65 5.88 -10.57
CA LEU A 38 11.57 6.15 -9.12
C LEU A 38 11.74 7.66 -8.87
N THR A 39 10.73 8.43 -9.24
CA THR A 39 10.56 9.76 -8.66
C THR A 39 10.10 9.54 -7.22
N PRO A 40 10.82 10.07 -6.21
CA PRO A 40 10.36 9.97 -4.85
C PRO A 40 9.04 10.75 -4.75
N VAL A 41 8.02 10.12 -4.17
CA VAL A 41 6.67 10.68 -4.04
C VAL A 41 6.12 10.39 -2.64
N CYS A 42 5.22 11.23 -2.17
CA CYS A 42 4.42 10.93 -0.99
C CYS A 42 3.09 10.30 -1.41
N TRP A 43 2.62 9.31 -0.64
CA TRP A 43 1.35 8.63 -0.88
C TRP A 43 0.33 9.03 0.18
N TYR A 44 -0.90 9.32 -0.24
CA TYR A 44 -2.03 9.55 0.66
C TYR A 44 -3.35 9.21 -0.06
N LYS A 45 -4.22 8.41 0.57
CA LYS A 45 -5.51 7.96 -0.01
C LYS A 45 -5.38 7.44 -1.45
N ASP A 46 -4.42 6.56 -1.69
CA ASP A 46 -4.12 5.96 -3.01
C ASP A 46 -3.69 6.95 -4.11
N ALA A 47 -3.47 8.22 -3.76
CA ALA A 47 -2.94 9.23 -4.66
C ALA A 47 -1.45 9.49 -4.39
N LYS A 48 -0.73 9.78 -5.48
CA LYS A 48 0.68 10.18 -5.47
C LYS A 48 0.80 11.71 -5.46
N TYR A 49 1.71 12.21 -4.64
CA TYR A 49 1.98 13.64 -4.48
C TYR A 49 3.47 13.93 -4.69
N SER A 50 3.75 15.02 -5.40
CA SER A 50 5.10 15.53 -5.61
C SER A 50 5.62 16.28 -4.38
N GLU A 51 6.91 16.58 -4.39
CA GLU A 51 7.51 17.52 -3.44
C GLU A 51 6.74 18.85 -3.40
N GLY A 52 6.57 19.41 -2.20
CA GLY A 52 5.84 20.66 -1.96
C GLY A 52 4.32 20.51 -1.83
N ALA A 53 3.75 19.33 -2.08
CA ALA A 53 2.32 19.11 -1.90
C ALA A 53 1.90 19.27 -0.44
N LEU A 54 0.76 19.91 -0.21
CA LEU A 54 0.19 20.16 1.11
C LEU A 54 -1.08 19.33 1.33
N ILE A 55 -1.18 18.68 2.49
CA ILE A 55 -2.38 17.96 2.92
C ILE A 55 -2.70 18.25 4.39
N VAL A 56 -3.96 18.13 4.77
CA VAL A 56 -4.40 18.22 6.16
C VAL A 56 -4.77 16.83 6.67
N MET A 57 -4.12 16.41 7.76
CA MET A 57 -4.40 15.14 8.43
C MET A 57 -4.53 15.38 9.93
N ALA A 58 -5.64 14.95 10.54
CA ALA A 58 -5.90 15.13 11.97
C ALA A 58 -5.63 16.57 12.47
N ASP A 59 -6.23 17.54 11.77
CA ASP A 59 -6.14 18.99 12.07
C ASP A 59 -4.72 19.57 12.05
N LYS A 60 -3.77 18.88 11.40
CA LYS A 60 -2.40 19.38 11.18
C LYS A 60 -2.10 19.46 9.70
N LEU A 61 -1.38 20.50 9.30
CA LEU A 61 -0.87 20.66 7.96
C LEU A 61 0.39 19.82 7.78
N PHE A 62 0.47 19.10 6.68
CA PHE A 62 1.62 18.32 6.27
C PHE A 62 2.08 18.74 4.89
N VAL A 63 3.38 18.72 4.68
CA VAL A 63 4.03 18.96 3.39
C VAL A 63 4.82 17.72 2.97
N CYS A 64 4.75 17.37 1.69
CA CYS A 64 5.61 16.35 1.10
C CYS A 64 7.00 16.93 0.88
N SER A 65 7.99 16.49 1.67
CA SER A 65 9.36 17.02 1.58
C SER A 65 10.39 15.95 1.96
N ASN A 66 11.66 16.25 1.72
CA ASN A 66 12.79 15.42 2.07
C ASN A 66 12.78 15.09 3.58
N LYS A 67 13.16 13.85 3.91
CA LYS A 67 13.20 13.36 5.31
C LYS A 67 14.12 14.21 6.19
N PHE A 68 15.23 14.66 5.62
CA PHE A 68 16.21 15.51 6.28
C PHE A 68 16.47 16.73 5.42
N ASP A 69 16.61 17.89 6.08
CA ASP A 69 16.81 19.19 5.43
C ASP A 69 18.15 19.27 4.67
N ASN A 70 19.10 18.37 4.96
CA ASN A 70 20.43 18.33 4.38
C ASN A 70 20.58 17.36 3.20
N GLN A 71 19.50 16.68 2.79
CA GLN A 71 19.55 15.71 1.69
C GLN A 71 18.63 16.15 0.56
N THR A 72 19.19 16.39 -0.62
CA THR A 72 18.45 16.83 -1.82
C THR A 72 17.79 15.65 -2.55
N ASN A 73 18.36 14.45 -2.47
CA ASN A 73 17.91 13.25 -3.17
C ASN A 73 17.38 12.18 -2.20
N SER A 74 16.80 12.59 -1.07
CA SER A 74 16.27 11.64 -0.10
C SER A 74 14.87 11.17 -0.48
N GLN A 75 14.39 10.15 0.23
CA GLN A 75 12.99 9.76 0.14
C GLN A 75 12.09 10.90 0.62
N LEU A 76 11.06 11.22 -0.17
CA LEU A 76 10.01 12.15 0.24
C LEU A 76 9.10 11.50 1.28
N ILE A 77 8.80 12.24 2.34
CA ILE A 77 7.88 11.83 3.41
C ILE A 77 6.95 12.98 3.77
N TRP A 78 5.83 12.65 4.41
CA TRP A 78 4.96 13.66 5.02
C TRP A 78 5.63 14.24 6.27
N ARG A 79 5.92 15.54 6.23
CA ARG A 79 6.43 16.30 7.38
C ARG A 79 5.37 17.30 7.83
N ILE A 80 5.32 17.56 9.13
CA ILE A 80 4.45 18.62 9.66
C ILE A 80 4.93 19.95 9.08
N ALA A 81 3.98 20.71 8.54
CA ALA A 81 4.22 22.04 8.01
C ALA A 81 3.83 23.12 9.02
N ASP A 82 4.47 24.28 8.91
CA ASP A 82 4.03 25.49 9.58
C ASP A 82 2.81 26.11 8.86
N GLU A 83 2.33 27.25 9.36
CA GLU A 83 1.22 28.01 8.76
C GLU A 83 1.52 28.52 7.33
N ASN A 84 2.80 28.60 6.95
CA ASN A 84 3.25 29.01 5.63
C ASN A 84 3.39 27.83 4.65
N GLY A 85 3.09 26.60 5.09
CA GLY A 85 3.25 25.38 4.28
C GLY A 85 4.69 24.88 4.18
N GLN A 86 5.62 25.39 4.99
CA GLN A 86 7.01 24.97 5.01
C GLN A 86 7.24 23.83 6.02
N PRO A 87 8.09 22.85 5.71
CA PRO A 87 8.37 21.75 6.64
C PRO A 87 9.06 22.27 7.90
N LEU A 88 8.57 21.85 9.07
CA LEU A 88 9.24 22.17 10.33
C LEU A 88 10.64 21.56 10.36
N PRO A 89 11.68 22.29 10.83
CA PRO A 89 13.07 21.85 10.78
C PRO A 89 13.30 20.56 11.58
N HIS A 90 14.14 19.67 11.05
CA HIS A 90 14.45 18.40 11.69
C HIS A 90 15.29 18.64 12.96
N LYS A 91 14.71 18.43 14.14
CA LYS A 91 15.43 18.51 15.42
C LYS A 91 16.00 17.13 15.78
N PRO A 92 17.33 16.95 15.83
CA PRO A 92 17.90 15.67 16.25
C PRO A 92 17.50 15.37 17.69
N LYS A 93 17.08 14.13 17.95
CA LYS A 93 16.75 13.68 19.31
C LYS A 93 18.04 13.66 20.12
N LYS A 94 18.15 14.49 21.16
CA LYS A 94 19.29 14.46 22.09
C LYS A 94 19.34 13.06 22.74
N SER A 95 20.44 12.34 22.55
CA SER A 95 20.72 11.14 23.33
C SER A 95 21.42 11.54 24.62
N ILE A 96 20.95 11.01 25.75
CA ILE A 96 21.65 11.13 27.03
C ILE A 96 22.64 9.97 27.06
N ARG A 97 23.95 10.28 27.09
CA ARG A 97 24.97 9.28 27.39
C ARG A 97 25.09 9.18 28.90
N ILE A 98 24.92 7.99 29.44
CA ILE A 98 25.19 7.66 30.84
C ILE A 98 26.62 7.10 30.86
N ASN A 99 27.48 7.64 31.72
CA ASN A 99 28.86 7.17 31.94
C ASN A 99 28.93 6.42 33.27
#